data_AF-A0A382JT44-F1
#
_entry.id   AF-A0A382JT44-F1
#
_cell.length_a   1.000
_cell.length_b   1.000
_cell.length_c   1.000
_cell.angle_alpha   90.00
_cell.angle_beta   90.00
_cell.angle_gamma   90.00
#
_symmetry.space_group_name_H-M   'P 1'
#
loop_
_entity.id
_entity.type
_entity.pdbx_description
1 polymer ?
#
loop_
_entity_poly.entity_id
_entity_poly.type
_entity_poly.pdbx_seq_one_letter_code
_entity_poly.pdbx_strand_id
1 'polypeptide(L)' 'MKSTLNGLGNESITSNDVSLERTQDQSHGDFATSLPLKICKQLKMAPMEVGTLISSNIPKSSMLSKIEVAK' A
#
# COMPACT_ATOMS: atom_id res chain seq x y z
N MET A 1 -21.34 27.78 -3.82
CA MET A 1 -21.00 26.43 -4.32
C MET A 1 -19.55 26.13 -3.98
N LYS A 2 -19.28 25.47 -2.84
CA LYS A 2 -17.98 24.88 -2.53
C LYS A 2 -18.28 23.49 -1.99
N SER A 3 -18.17 22.49 -2.86
CA SER A 3 -18.41 21.09 -2.56
C SER A 3 -17.46 20.63 -1.45
N THR A 4 -18.01 20.20 -0.32
CA THR A 4 -17.27 19.56 0.76
C THR A 4 -16.85 18.16 0.30
N LEU A 5 -15.62 18.03 -0.19
CA LEU A 5 -14.95 16.77 -0.52
C LEU A 5 -14.58 15.97 0.75
N ASN A 6 -15.54 15.76 1.66
CA ASN A 6 -15.33 15.03 2.92
C ASN A 6 -15.97 13.63 2.87
N GLY A 7 -16.04 13.03 1.68
CA GLY A 7 -16.80 11.81 1.41
C GLY A 7 -16.01 10.52 1.22
N LEU A 8 -14.68 10.52 1.37
CA LEU A 8 -13.87 9.29 1.31
C LEU A 8 -12.68 9.41 2.26
N GLY A 9 -12.55 8.47 3.21
CA GLY A 9 -11.30 8.36 3.97
C GLY A 9 -11.32 7.57 5.26
N ASN A 10 -12.39 6.85 5.60
CA ASN A 10 -12.53 6.21 6.91
C ASN A 10 -12.91 4.73 6.83
N GLU A 11 -12.39 4.00 5.83
CA GLU A 11 -12.27 2.55 6.00
C GLU A 11 -10.92 2.30 6.65
N SER A 12 -10.92 2.25 7.98
CA SER A 12 -9.77 1.88 8.78
C SER A 12 -9.29 0.50 8.36
N ILE A 13 -8.24 0.43 7.53
CA ILE A 13 -7.46 -0.79 7.34
C ILE A 13 -6.87 -1.10 8.72
N THR A 14 -7.51 -2.01 9.45
CA THR A 14 -6.99 -2.45 10.75
C THR A 14 -5.71 -3.25 10.51
N SER A 15 -4.74 -3.14 11.42
CA SER A 15 -3.42 -3.77 11.30
C SER A 15 -3.45 -5.28 11.02
N ASN A 16 -4.59 -5.94 11.21
CA ASN A 16 -4.81 -7.36 10.95
C ASN A 16 -4.85 -7.75 9.46
N ASP A 17 -5.11 -6.83 8.53
CA ASP A 17 -5.19 -7.17 7.09
C ASP A 17 -3.86 -7.04 6.34
N VAL A 18 -2.86 -6.43 6.98
CA VAL A 18 -1.51 -6.24 6.44
C VAL A 18 -0.71 -7.53 6.59
N SER A 19 -0.74 -8.37 5.56
CA SER A 19 0.19 -9.51 5.46
C SER A 19 1.56 -8.99 5.04
N LEU A 20 2.52 -9.04 5.96
CA LEU A 20 3.95 -8.87 5.69
C LEU A 20 4.61 -10.24 5.71
N GLU A 21 5.22 -10.59 4.58
CA GLU A 21 5.96 -11.84 4.41
C GLU A 21 7.44 -11.51 4.18
N ARG A 22 8.34 -12.34 4.71
CA ARG A 22 9.77 -12.21 4.41
C ARG A 22 10.02 -12.77 3.02
N THR A 23 10.66 -11.99 2.17
CA THR A 23 10.98 -12.44 0.82
C THR A 23 12.19 -13.39 0.88
N GLN A 24 12.11 -14.50 0.14
CA GLN A 24 13.25 -15.42 0.00
C GLN A 24 14.32 -14.88 -0.96
N ASP A 25 13.91 -13.99 -1.86
CA ASP A 25 14.77 -13.41 -2.87
C ASP A 25 15.25 -12.02 -2.42
N GLN A 26 16.56 -11.89 -2.21
CA GLN A 26 17.19 -10.64 -1.77
C GLN A 26 16.94 -9.48 -2.76
N SER A 27 16.61 -9.80 -4.01
CA SER A 27 16.28 -8.84 -5.06
C SER A 27 15.03 -8.01 -4.75
N HIS A 28 14.09 -8.55 -3.96
CA HIS A 28 12.84 -7.90 -3.60
C HIS A 28 12.86 -7.23 -2.22
N GLY A 29 14.00 -7.27 -1.53
CA GLY A 29 14.19 -6.72 -0.19
C GLY A 29 13.88 -7.71 0.93
N ASP A 30 13.81 -7.21 2.16
CA ASP A 30 13.60 -8.04 3.36
C ASP A 30 12.12 -8.41 3.57
N PHE A 31 11.21 -7.57 3.09
CA PHE A 31 9.77 -7.69 3.34
C PHE A 31 8.97 -7.42 2.07
N ALA A 32 7.97 -8.25 1.82
CA ALA A 32 6.96 -8.07 0.80
C ALA A 32 5.56 -8.00 1.44
N THR A 33 4.65 -7.26 0.81
CA THR A 33 3.25 -7.25 1.20
C THR A 33 2.33 -7.40 -0.02
N SER A 34 1.34 -8.29 0.11
CA SER A 34 0.26 -8.46 -0.85
C SER A 34 -0.93 -7.54 -0.56
N LEU A 35 -0.79 -6.58 0.37
CA LEU A 35 -1.83 -5.63 0.73
C LEU A 35 -2.45 -4.92 -0.48
N PRO A 36 -1.69 -4.42 -1.49
CA PRO A 36 -2.27 -3.75 -2.65
C PRO A 36 -3.31 -4.60 -3.38
N LEU A 37 -3.10 -5.92 -3.48
CA LEU A 37 -4.05 -6.86 -4.11
C LEU A 37 -5.34 -7.05 -3.31
N LYS A 38 -5.29 -6.92 -1.99
CA LYS A 38 -6.48 -7.05 -1.13
C LYS A 38 -7.37 -5.81 -1.25
N ILE A 39 -6.75 -4.62 -1.15
CA ILE A 39 -7.50 -3.35 -1.15
C ILE A 39 -7.88 -2.89 -2.57
N CYS A 40 -7.20 -3.36 -3.63
CA CYS A 40 -7.57 -2.98 -5.01
C CYS A 40 -8.99 -3.43 -5.38
N LYS A 41 -9.46 -4.57 -4.83
CA LYS A 41 -10.84 -5.05 -5.03
C LYS A 41 -11.87 -4.12 -4.40
N GLN A 42 -11.57 -3.59 -3.21
CA GLN A 42 -12.44 -2.66 -2.49
C GLN A 42 -12.45 -1.29 -3.18
N LEU A 43 -11.27 -0.80 -3.58
CA LEU A 43 -11.08 0.49 -4.25
C LEU A 43 -11.45 0.48 -5.74
N LYS A 44 -11.68 -0.70 -6.35
CA LYS A 44 -11.89 -0.88 -7.80
C LYS A 44 -10.78 -0.27 -8.67
N MET A 45 -9.55 -0.29 -8.17
CA MET A 45 -8.35 0.22 -8.85
C MET A 45 -7.43 -0.93 -9.26
N ALA A 46 -6.46 -0.66 -10.13
CA ALA A 46 -5.44 -1.66 -10.46
C ALA A 46 -4.50 -1.88 -9.27
N PRO A 47 -4.06 -3.11 -8.96
CA PRO A 47 -3.12 -3.39 -7.86
C PRO A 47 -1.84 -2.55 -7.93
N MET A 48 -1.35 -2.31 -9.15
CA MET A 48 -0.17 -1.49 -9.41
C MET A 48 -0.39 -0.03 -9.01
N GLU A 49 -1.51 0.57 -9.41
CA GLU A 49 -1.83 1.95 -9.03
C GLU A 49 -1.92 2.09 -7.51
N VAL A 50 -2.54 1.09 -6.86
CA VAL A 50 -2.67 1.08 -5.41
C VAL A 50 -1.30 0.95 -4.73
N GLY A 51 -0.42 0.08 -5.24
CA GLY A 51 0.96 -0.04 -4.77
C GLY A 51 1.75 1.26 -4.94
N THR A 52 1.62 1.94 -6.08
CA THR A 52 2.24 3.24 -6.33
C THR A 52 1.69 4.32 -5.39
N LEU A 53 0.37 4.34 -5.17
CA LEU A 53 -0.29 5.28 -4.27
C LEU A 53 0.19 5.08 -2.83
N ILE A 54 0.29 3.82 -2.37
CA ILE A 54 0.83 3.47 -1.05
C ILE A 54 2.28 3.93 -0.95
N SER A 55 3.13 3.55 -1.91
CA SER A 55 4.56 3.94 -1.92
C SER A 55 4.73 5.46 -1.88
N SER A 56 3.88 6.19 -2.60
CA SER A 56 3.92 7.66 -2.65
C SER A 56 3.41 8.33 -1.36
N ASN A 57 2.50 7.68 -0.62
CA ASN A 57 1.98 8.19 0.64
C ASN A 57 2.80 7.76 1.86
N ILE A 58 3.67 6.76 1.75
CA ILE A 58 4.53 6.35 2.85
C ILE A 58 5.60 7.43 3.06
N PRO A 59 5.66 8.06 4.25
CA PRO A 59 6.71 9.02 4.56
C PRO A 59 8.04 8.29 4.66
N LYS A 60 9.11 8.93 4.16
CA LYS A 60 10.48 8.42 4.29
C LYS A 60 10.84 8.33 5.77
N SER A 61 10.92 7.10 6.27
CA SER A 61 11.33 6.76 7.63
C SER A 61 12.73 6.17 7.59
N SER A 62 13.53 6.38 8.64
CA SER A 62 14.84 5.74 8.79
C SER A 62 14.78 4.21 8.79
N MET A 63 13.59 3.62 8.96
CA MET A 63 13.37 2.17 8.88
C MET A 63 13.05 1.66 7.47
N LEU A 64 12.80 2.55 6.50
CA LEU A 64 12.44 2.21 5.12
C LEU A 64 13.47 2.79 4.16
N SER A 65 14.47 2.00 3.79
CA SER A 65 15.51 2.42 2.84
C SER A 65 14.99 2.53 1.41
N LYS A 66 14.15 1.58 0.98
CA LYS A 66 13.65 1.52 -0.40
C LYS A 66 12.26 0.90 -0.40
N ILE A 67 11.38 1.44 -1.24
CA ILE A 67 10.05 0.90 -1.50
C ILE A 67 9.96 0.66 -3.00
N GLU A 68 9.76 -0.58 -3.40
CA GLU A 68 9.55 -0.97 -4.79
C GLU A 68 8.20 -1.68 -4.92
N VAL A 69 7.49 -1.37 -6.00
CA VAL A 69 6.27 -2.09 -6.36
C VAL A 69 6.69 -3.22 -7.28
N ALA A 70 6.59 -4.46 -6.79
CA ALA A 70 6.85 -5.65 -7.61
C ALA A 70 5.81 -5.75 -8.74
N LYS A 71 6.27 -6.10 -9.94
CA LYS A 71 5.44 -6.31 -11.13
C LYS A 71 4.90 -7.73 -11.18
#